data_AF-A0A954P7H7-F1
#
_entry.id   AF-A0A954P7H7-F1
#
_cell.length_a   1.000
_cell.length_b   1.000
_cell.length_c   1.000
_cell.angle_alpha   90.00
_cell.angle_beta   90.00
_cell.angle_gamma   90.00
#
_symmetry.space_group_name_H-M   'P 1'
#
loop_
_entity.id
_entity.type
_entity.pdbx_description
1 polymer ?
#
loop_
_entity_poly.entity_id
_entity_poly.type
_entity_poly.pdbx_seq_one_letter_code
_entity_poly.pdbx_strand_id
1 'polypeptide(L)'
;MKWYAWFPLAVLFSLGPLSGDEVEQGPGDCAPSGLLAAVARADITPPVGIAQMNWGSQAHILSIGNDPVGLCATALVLADGRTKFAMVDIDRLFVNGLEPAIERASKLTGIPIENIRLSATHTHAAVNISAAKGPAGMDLSEFQAAVERYDESIIDKIVGLLVQANAELQPAHIFGDRGQSKININRRVRADGENPPAVGRNPVGFVDRELIVFRIDDASGQPLAVLANYPCHGTVLAYENKKISPDWIGMVRQVVEDAMPTAKCLFFQGAAGNQGPIEGFTGDLAVAHRLGAILGHSVSSIALGIETVHREPTFEGFVESTAYQAKQHWRVKGPRGATLARVSKTIQLPRRTYTESEIEGMAERLSRATVQAALAQKGDDAWALHQADARVRRFKDLLEKWRQPADPTPLEVQVEIWKIGDVGLVSMPGEPFAEIGVAIREASPFEHTMFCGYSDGIGGDYMPITCEYDHGGYEVERTPYGREADKRLIAETTALFEVFK
;
A
#
# COMPACT_ATOMS: atom_id res chain seq x y z
N MET A 1 -33.31 -53.64 72.30
CA MET A 1 -33.70 -53.22 70.94
C MET A 1 -34.47 -51.91 71.04
N LYS A 2 -33.83 -50.78 70.71
CA LYS A 2 -34.49 -49.47 70.57
C LYS A 2 -34.12 -48.91 69.19
N TRP A 3 -35.13 -48.56 68.43
CA TRP A 3 -35.06 -47.96 67.10
C TRP A 3 -34.67 -46.48 67.22
N TYR A 4 -33.71 -46.02 66.43
CA TYR A 4 -33.51 -44.59 66.15
C TYR A 4 -33.76 -44.36 64.67
N ALA A 5 -34.83 -43.63 64.38
CA ALA A 5 -35.21 -43.18 63.05
C ALA A 5 -34.23 -42.12 62.56
N TRP A 6 -33.67 -42.33 61.36
CA TRP A 6 -32.92 -41.33 60.64
C TRP A 6 -33.90 -40.45 59.85
N PHE A 7 -33.96 -39.16 60.19
CA PHE A 7 -34.55 -38.14 59.32
C PHE A 7 -33.48 -37.71 58.30
N PRO A 8 -33.70 -37.84 56.99
CA PRO A 8 -32.85 -37.16 56.03
C PRO A 8 -33.25 -35.68 56.01
N LEU A 9 -32.32 -34.80 56.40
CA LEU A 9 -32.42 -33.38 56.13
C LEU A 9 -32.36 -33.22 54.60
N ALA A 10 -33.50 -32.97 53.96
CA ALA A 10 -33.53 -32.53 52.58
C ALA A 10 -33.01 -31.08 52.54
N VAL A 11 -31.72 -30.92 52.26
CA VAL A 11 -31.15 -29.63 51.88
C VAL A 11 -31.66 -29.34 50.48
N LEU A 12 -32.72 -28.53 50.40
CA LEU A 12 -33.16 -27.90 49.16
C LEU A 12 -32.06 -26.93 48.73
N PHE A 13 -31.17 -27.39 47.85
CA PHE A 13 -30.40 -26.46 47.02
C PHE A 13 -31.39 -25.74 46.12
N SER A 14 -31.62 -24.45 46.37
CA SER A 14 -32.21 -23.60 45.34
C SER A 14 -31.19 -23.54 44.19
N LEU A 15 -31.41 -24.34 43.16
CA LEU A 15 -30.81 -24.12 41.85
C LEU A 15 -31.44 -22.85 41.30
N GLY A 16 -30.96 -21.69 41.77
CA GLY A 16 -31.03 -20.49 40.95
C GLY A 16 -30.33 -20.80 39.63
N PRO A 17 -30.76 -20.20 38.50
CA PRO A 17 -30.06 -20.40 37.26
C PRO A 17 -28.59 -20.08 37.50
N LEU A 18 -27.72 -21.05 37.24
CA LEU A 18 -26.32 -20.77 36.93
C LEU A 18 -26.39 -19.91 35.66
N SER A 19 -26.61 -18.61 35.80
CA SER A 19 -26.33 -17.67 34.73
C SER A 19 -24.86 -17.89 34.48
N GLY A 20 -24.55 -18.57 33.37
CA GLY A 20 -23.20 -18.63 32.88
C GLY A 20 -22.68 -17.22 32.90
N ASP A 21 -21.63 -17.03 33.67
CA ASP A 21 -20.79 -15.86 33.69
C ASP A 21 -20.62 -15.42 32.20
N GLU A 22 -21.37 -14.40 31.74
CA GLU A 22 -21.20 -13.78 30.42
C GLU A 22 -19.98 -12.86 30.53
N VAL A 23 -18.78 -13.37 30.21
CA VAL A 23 -17.57 -12.69 30.70
C VAL A 23 -16.40 -12.43 29.79
N GLU A 24 -16.65 -12.06 28.54
CA GLU A 24 -15.72 -11.14 27.89
C GLU A 24 -16.47 -10.03 27.16
N GLN A 25 -16.28 -8.79 27.64
CA GLN A 25 -16.83 -7.61 26.98
C GLN A 25 -15.96 -7.21 25.78
N GLY A 26 -16.59 -6.75 24.70
CA GLY A 26 -15.96 -6.32 23.45
C GLY A 26 -16.45 -4.95 22.97
N PRO A 27 -16.17 -4.56 21.71
CA PRO A 27 -16.61 -3.26 21.20
C PRO A 27 -18.13 -3.03 21.30
N GLY A 28 -18.94 -4.09 21.21
CA GLY A 28 -20.39 -4.05 21.44
C GLY A 28 -20.83 -3.56 22.82
N ASP A 29 -19.96 -3.65 23.82
CA ASP A 29 -20.19 -3.19 25.19
C ASP A 29 -19.61 -1.79 25.46
N CYS A 30 -18.96 -1.19 24.45
CA CYS A 30 -18.31 0.11 24.55
C CYS A 30 -19.28 1.26 24.26
N ALA A 31 -19.10 2.38 24.95
CA ALA A 31 -19.74 3.63 24.52
C ALA A 31 -19.17 4.08 23.15
N PRO A 32 -19.96 4.75 22.31
CA PRO A 32 -19.49 5.24 21.01
C PRO A 32 -18.25 6.14 21.15
N SER A 33 -17.25 5.92 20.30
CA SER A 33 -16.05 6.75 20.25
C SER A 33 -16.31 8.16 19.69
N GLY A 34 -17.37 8.31 18.90
CA GLY A 34 -17.64 9.48 18.06
C GLY A 34 -17.08 9.37 16.65
N LEU A 35 -16.27 8.34 16.36
CA LEU A 35 -15.83 8.01 15.01
C LEU A 35 -16.97 7.32 14.26
N LEU A 36 -17.18 7.74 13.02
CA LEU A 36 -18.00 7.07 12.04
C LEU A 36 -17.11 6.54 10.91
N ALA A 37 -17.43 5.37 10.38
CA ALA A 37 -16.73 4.78 9.25
C ALA A 37 -17.71 4.08 8.31
N ALA A 38 -17.35 4.01 7.04
CA ALA A 38 -18.02 3.18 6.05
C ALA A 38 -17.05 2.84 4.92
N VAL A 39 -17.24 1.67 4.32
CA VAL A 39 -16.38 1.15 3.26
C VAL A 39 -17.22 0.67 2.09
N ALA A 40 -16.77 0.96 0.87
CA ALA A 40 -17.39 0.52 -0.36
C ALA A 40 -16.33 -0.03 -1.33
N ARG A 41 -16.68 -1.01 -2.16
CA ARG A 41 -15.79 -1.56 -3.18
C ARG A 41 -16.48 -1.71 -4.54
N ALA A 42 -15.74 -1.40 -5.60
CA ALA A 42 -16.13 -1.71 -6.97
C ALA A 42 -15.09 -2.63 -7.63
N ASP A 43 -15.59 -3.55 -8.46
CA ASP A 43 -14.78 -4.25 -9.44
C ASP A 43 -14.39 -3.27 -10.56
N ILE A 44 -13.09 -3.17 -10.83
CA ILE A 44 -12.54 -2.36 -11.91
C ILE A 44 -11.85 -3.23 -12.96
N THR A 45 -12.05 -4.55 -12.96
CA THR A 45 -11.43 -5.44 -13.93
C THR A 45 -11.85 -5.06 -15.36
N PRO A 46 -10.90 -4.77 -16.27
CA PRO A 46 -11.20 -4.41 -17.64
C PRO A 46 -11.65 -5.62 -18.47
N PRO A 47 -12.26 -5.37 -19.65
CA PRO A 47 -12.46 -6.43 -20.64
C PRO A 47 -11.11 -6.97 -21.13
N VAL A 48 -11.10 -8.27 -21.47
CA VAL A 48 -9.95 -8.92 -22.11
C VAL A 48 -9.64 -8.25 -23.45
N GLY A 49 -8.35 -8.11 -23.77
CA GLY A 49 -7.90 -7.44 -25.00
C GLY A 49 -7.60 -5.95 -24.81
N ILE A 50 -7.65 -5.43 -23.58
CA ILE A 50 -7.14 -4.09 -23.27
C ILE A 50 -5.61 -4.08 -23.21
N ALA A 51 -5.00 -2.92 -23.49
CA ALA A 51 -3.57 -2.70 -23.37
C ALA A 51 -3.12 -2.75 -21.89
N GLN A 52 -2.20 -3.66 -21.57
CA GLN A 52 -1.67 -3.90 -20.21
C GLN A 52 -0.20 -3.45 -20.07
N MET A 53 0.43 -2.99 -21.15
CA MET A 53 1.88 -2.81 -21.24
C MET A 53 2.47 -1.77 -20.27
N ASN A 54 2.89 -2.24 -19.09
CA ASN A 54 3.54 -1.41 -18.05
C ASN A 54 5.05 -1.70 -17.90
N TRP A 55 5.56 -2.72 -18.58
CA TRP A 55 6.97 -3.13 -18.52
C TRP A 55 7.77 -2.70 -19.75
N GLY A 56 8.96 -2.12 -19.53
CA GLY A 56 9.88 -1.73 -20.60
C GLY A 56 10.41 -2.89 -21.46
N SER A 57 10.49 -4.10 -20.90
CA SER A 57 10.94 -5.31 -21.57
C SER A 57 9.81 -6.11 -22.22
N GLN A 58 8.56 -5.69 -22.07
CA GLN A 58 7.40 -6.42 -22.57
C GLN A 58 7.35 -6.42 -24.09
N ALA A 59 7.06 -7.58 -24.68
CA ALA A 59 6.99 -7.78 -26.12
C ALA A 59 5.55 -7.93 -26.65
N HIS A 60 4.54 -7.79 -25.77
CA HIS A 60 3.12 -7.85 -26.11
C HIS A 60 2.38 -6.65 -25.52
N ILE A 61 1.31 -6.21 -26.17
CA ILE A 61 0.52 -5.06 -25.69
C ILE A 61 -0.75 -5.53 -24.98
N LEU A 62 -1.46 -6.48 -25.61
CA LEU A 62 -2.79 -6.88 -25.20
C LEU A 62 -2.77 -7.91 -24.08
N SER A 63 -3.73 -7.76 -23.17
CA SER A 63 -4.12 -8.82 -22.24
C SER A 63 -4.87 -9.95 -22.97
N ILE A 64 -4.63 -11.20 -22.56
CA ILE A 64 -5.31 -12.40 -23.08
C ILE A 64 -6.23 -13.06 -22.04
N GLY A 65 -6.37 -12.44 -20.87
CA GLY A 65 -7.22 -12.92 -19.79
C GLY A 65 -7.04 -12.10 -18.52
N ASN A 66 -7.83 -12.44 -17.50
CA ASN A 66 -7.78 -11.81 -16.19
C ASN A 66 -7.47 -12.87 -15.12
N ASP A 67 -6.76 -12.49 -14.09
CA ASP A 67 -6.67 -13.21 -12.82
C ASP A 67 -8.07 -13.29 -12.20
N PRO A 68 -8.56 -14.47 -11.78
CA PRO A 68 -9.86 -14.60 -11.12
C PRO A 68 -10.07 -13.73 -9.88
N VAL A 69 -8.99 -13.30 -9.22
CA VAL A 69 -9.09 -12.38 -8.07
C VAL A 69 -9.61 -10.99 -8.47
N GLY A 70 -9.38 -10.58 -9.73
CA GLY A 70 -9.84 -9.30 -10.27
C GLY A 70 -9.12 -8.07 -9.71
N LEU A 71 -9.29 -6.95 -10.42
CA LEU A 71 -8.86 -5.63 -9.95
C LEU A 71 -10.01 -4.96 -9.20
N CYS A 72 -9.71 -4.20 -8.14
CA CYS A 72 -10.71 -3.45 -7.41
C CYS A 72 -10.27 -2.01 -7.09
N ALA A 73 -11.27 -1.18 -6.80
CA ALA A 73 -11.09 0.07 -6.08
C ALA A 73 -11.90 -0.01 -4.78
N THR A 74 -11.29 0.31 -3.64
CA THR A 74 -11.93 0.28 -2.31
C THR A 74 -11.86 1.65 -1.68
N ALA A 75 -13.00 2.23 -1.35
CA ALA A 75 -13.11 3.53 -0.70
C ALA A 75 -13.46 3.35 0.79
N LEU A 76 -12.75 4.05 1.65
CA LEU A 76 -13.04 4.20 3.07
C LEU A 76 -13.37 5.67 3.34
N VAL A 77 -14.50 5.95 3.98
CA VAL A 77 -14.87 7.28 4.48
C VAL A 77 -14.93 7.25 5.99
N LEU A 78 -14.34 8.26 6.64
CA LEU A 78 -14.26 8.43 8.08
C LEU A 78 -14.84 9.79 8.46
N ALA A 79 -15.48 9.90 9.61
CA ALA A 79 -15.94 11.17 10.17
C ALA A 79 -15.87 11.21 11.70
N ASP A 80 -15.59 12.37 12.29
CA ASP A 80 -15.61 12.58 13.76
C ASP A 80 -16.65 13.63 14.20
N GLY A 81 -17.60 13.95 13.32
CA GLY A 81 -18.60 15.01 13.51
C GLY A 81 -18.11 16.42 13.18
N ARG A 82 -16.80 16.64 12.98
CA ARG A 82 -16.21 17.92 12.58
C ARG A 82 -15.52 17.85 11.22
N THR A 83 -14.82 16.76 10.99
CA THR A 83 -13.99 16.50 9.82
C THR A 83 -14.44 15.20 9.18
N LYS A 84 -14.34 15.13 7.86
CA LYS A 84 -14.46 13.89 7.10
C LYS A 84 -13.20 13.65 6.31
N PHE A 85 -12.73 12.41 6.28
CA PHE A 85 -11.67 11.94 5.41
C PHE A 85 -12.20 10.90 4.46
N ALA A 86 -11.63 10.83 3.27
CA ALA A 86 -11.85 9.73 2.35
C ALA A 86 -10.53 9.23 1.79
N MET A 87 -10.41 7.91 1.69
CA MET A 87 -9.23 7.23 1.16
C MET A 87 -9.68 6.19 0.16
N VAL A 88 -9.02 6.13 -0.99
CA VAL A 88 -9.29 5.12 -2.02
C VAL A 88 -8.01 4.41 -2.38
N ASP A 89 -8.00 3.09 -2.19
CA ASP A 89 -6.96 2.20 -2.70
C ASP A 89 -7.42 1.57 -4.01
N ILE A 90 -6.56 1.59 -5.04
CA ILE A 90 -6.88 1.13 -6.39
C ILE A 90 -5.79 0.21 -6.96
N ASP A 91 -6.22 -0.89 -7.58
CA ASP A 91 -5.32 -1.75 -8.35
C ASP A 91 -4.95 -1.15 -9.70
N ARG A 92 -3.88 -0.35 -9.69
CA ARG A 92 -3.28 0.28 -10.86
C ARG A 92 -1.78 0.44 -10.63
N LEU A 93 -1.04 0.83 -11.68
CA LEU A 93 0.38 1.18 -11.54
C LEU A 93 0.54 2.52 -10.79
N PHE A 94 -0.23 3.55 -11.17
CA PHE A 94 -0.29 4.84 -10.49
C PHE A 94 -1.71 5.42 -10.57
N VAL A 95 -1.95 6.52 -9.86
CA VAL A 95 -3.26 7.21 -9.83
C VAL A 95 -3.40 8.37 -10.83
N ASN A 96 -2.35 8.66 -11.62
CA ASN A 96 -2.37 9.77 -12.58
C ASN A 96 -3.56 9.68 -13.55
N GLY A 97 -4.24 10.79 -13.79
CA GLY A 97 -5.42 10.86 -14.65
C GLY A 97 -6.75 10.59 -13.92
N LEU A 98 -6.70 10.19 -12.64
CA LEU A 98 -7.90 9.97 -11.81
C LEU A 98 -8.28 11.18 -10.96
N GLU A 99 -7.53 12.28 -11.03
CA GLU A 99 -7.76 13.53 -10.28
C GLU A 99 -9.20 14.08 -10.44
N PRO A 100 -9.87 13.98 -11.61
CA PRO A 100 -11.27 14.40 -11.73
C PRO A 100 -12.24 13.69 -10.77
N ALA A 101 -11.90 12.48 -10.30
CA ALA A 101 -12.72 11.76 -9.32
C ALA A 101 -12.78 12.51 -7.98
N ILE A 102 -11.65 13.10 -7.55
CA ILE A 102 -11.54 13.85 -6.30
C ILE A 102 -12.45 15.08 -6.33
N GLU A 103 -12.35 15.88 -7.39
CA GLU A 103 -13.16 17.11 -7.53
C GLU A 103 -14.65 16.80 -7.59
N ARG A 104 -15.03 15.76 -8.34
CA ARG A 104 -16.43 15.34 -8.49
C ARG A 104 -16.98 14.78 -7.18
N ALA A 105 -16.23 13.92 -6.50
CA ALA A 105 -16.64 13.35 -5.22
C ALA A 105 -16.74 14.43 -4.13
N SER A 106 -15.80 15.39 -4.09
CA SER A 106 -15.84 16.51 -3.15
C SER A 106 -17.15 17.31 -3.28
N LYS A 107 -17.54 17.67 -4.51
CA LYS A 107 -18.80 18.39 -4.77
C LYS A 107 -20.05 17.61 -4.33
N LEU A 108 -20.05 16.29 -4.44
CA LEU A 108 -21.21 15.45 -4.14
C LEU A 108 -21.30 15.03 -2.66
N THR A 109 -20.16 14.90 -1.98
CA THR A 109 -20.08 14.40 -0.60
C THR A 109 -19.92 15.51 0.44
N GLY A 110 -19.44 16.68 0.01
CA GLY A 110 -19.02 17.78 0.88
C GLY A 110 -17.69 17.54 1.59
N ILE A 111 -16.97 16.45 1.28
CA ILE A 111 -15.63 16.20 1.80
C ILE A 111 -14.66 17.13 1.07
N PRO A 112 -13.85 17.94 1.77
CA PRO A 112 -12.87 18.83 1.12
C PRO A 112 -11.92 18.03 0.21
N ILE A 113 -11.49 18.62 -0.91
CA ILE A 113 -10.57 17.98 -1.88
C ILE A 113 -9.31 17.47 -1.16
N GLU A 114 -8.77 18.30 -0.28
CA GLU A 114 -7.57 18.00 0.49
C GLU A 114 -7.77 16.90 1.56
N ASN A 115 -9.02 16.52 1.80
CA ASN A 115 -9.42 15.44 2.69
C ASN A 115 -9.76 14.14 1.93
N ILE A 116 -9.54 14.09 0.62
CA ILE A 116 -9.72 12.90 -0.23
C ILE A 116 -8.35 12.49 -0.78
N ARG A 117 -7.95 11.25 -0.53
CA ARG A 117 -6.66 10.68 -0.96
C ARG A 117 -6.88 9.48 -1.87
N LEU A 118 -6.12 9.39 -2.95
CA LEU A 118 -6.05 8.21 -3.84
C LEU A 118 -4.67 7.54 -3.72
N SER A 119 -4.62 6.21 -3.74
CA SER A 119 -3.34 5.50 -3.85
C SER A 119 -3.44 4.24 -4.68
N ALA A 120 -2.34 3.94 -5.36
CA ALA A 120 -2.22 2.75 -6.18
C ALA A 120 -1.52 1.61 -5.41
N THR A 121 -1.97 0.38 -5.61
CA THR A 121 -1.27 -0.82 -5.12
C THR A 121 0.04 -1.08 -5.87
N HIS A 122 0.26 -0.37 -6.96
CA HIS A 122 1.43 -0.44 -7.82
C HIS A 122 1.63 -1.82 -8.45
N THR A 123 0.53 -2.45 -8.88
CA THR A 123 0.58 -3.64 -9.75
C THR A 123 1.01 -3.24 -11.15
N HIS A 124 2.01 -3.94 -11.69
CA HIS A 124 2.42 -3.78 -13.10
C HIS A 124 1.52 -4.60 -14.04
N ALA A 125 0.67 -5.48 -13.51
CA ALA A 125 -0.26 -6.30 -14.27
C ALA A 125 -1.65 -5.64 -14.47
N ALA A 126 -1.75 -4.32 -14.41
CA ALA A 126 -2.99 -3.57 -14.67
C ALA A 126 -3.01 -2.96 -16.08
N VAL A 127 -4.10 -2.28 -16.45
CA VAL A 127 -4.20 -1.48 -17.68
C VAL A 127 -3.06 -0.46 -17.74
N ASN A 128 -2.53 -0.21 -18.93
CA ASN A 128 -1.48 0.79 -19.10
C ASN A 128 -1.96 2.18 -18.67
N ILE A 129 -1.12 2.91 -17.95
CA ILE A 129 -1.47 4.23 -17.39
C ILE A 129 -1.44 5.37 -18.42
N SER A 130 -0.80 5.17 -19.57
CA SER A 130 -0.75 6.16 -20.63
C SER A 130 -1.57 5.69 -21.83
N ALA A 131 -2.47 6.55 -22.31
CA ALA A 131 -3.36 6.17 -23.39
C ALA A 131 -2.64 6.04 -24.75
N ALA A 132 -1.56 6.79 -24.97
CA ALA A 132 -0.91 6.88 -26.30
C ALA A 132 0.53 6.35 -26.35
N LYS A 133 1.21 6.18 -25.21
CA LYS A 133 2.62 5.74 -25.18
C LYS A 133 2.85 4.64 -24.16
N GLY A 134 3.51 3.58 -24.59
CA GLY A 134 3.98 2.52 -23.72
C GLY A 134 5.36 2.83 -23.14
N PRO A 135 5.84 1.98 -22.21
CA PRO A 135 7.23 1.94 -21.78
C PRO A 135 8.20 1.98 -22.97
N ALA A 136 9.30 2.72 -22.80
CA ALA A 136 10.31 2.95 -23.85
C ALA A 136 9.76 3.55 -25.17
N GLY A 137 8.65 4.28 -25.11
CA GLY A 137 8.14 5.06 -26.24
C GLY A 137 7.39 4.25 -27.30
N MET A 138 6.91 3.05 -26.97
CA MET A 138 6.06 2.26 -27.87
C MET A 138 4.77 3.03 -28.21
N ASP A 139 4.38 3.02 -29.48
CA ASP A 139 3.14 3.66 -29.92
C ASP A 139 1.94 2.80 -29.52
N LEU A 140 1.06 3.38 -28.70
CA LEU A 140 -0.19 2.74 -28.25
C LEU A 140 -1.43 3.52 -28.70
N SER A 141 -1.28 4.44 -29.67
CA SER A 141 -2.37 5.30 -30.16
C SER A 141 -3.62 4.52 -30.61
N GLU A 142 -3.44 3.32 -31.15
CA GLU A 142 -4.55 2.41 -31.51
C GLU A 142 -5.44 2.06 -30.30
N PHE A 143 -4.87 1.99 -29.09
CA PHE A 143 -5.56 1.59 -27.86
C PHE A 143 -6.08 2.78 -27.04
N GLN A 144 -5.75 4.01 -27.44
CA GLN A 144 -6.02 5.24 -26.69
C GLN A 144 -7.49 5.34 -26.27
N ALA A 145 -8.42 5.21 -27.23
CA ALA A 145 -9.85 5.34 -26.94
C ALA A 145 -10.38 4.28 -25.96
N ALA A 146 -9.81 3.07 -25.96
CA ALA A 146 -10.22 2.01 -25.05
C ALA A 146 -9.69 2.26 -23.63
N VAL A 147 -8.44 2.72 -23.51
CA VAL A 147 -7.82 3.08 -22.22
C VAL A 147 -8.52 4.30 -21.61
N GLU A 148 -8.81 5.33 -22.39
CA GLU A 148 -9.51 6.55 -21.91
C GLU A 148 -10.90 6.22 -21.39
N ARG A 149 -11.70 5.44 -22.12
CA ARG A 149 -13.03 5.00 -21.66
C ARG A 149 -12.96 4.17 -20.38
N TYR A 150 -11.91 3.35 -20.24
CA TYR A 150 -11.69 2.57 -19.04
C TYR A 150 -11.37 3.48 -17.85
N ASP A 151 -10.46 4.45 -18.00
CA ASP A 151 -10.13 5.42 -16.97
C ASP A 151 -11.35 6.29 -16.59
N GLU A 152 -12.16 6.74 -17.56
CA GLU A 152 -13.44 7.42 -17.30
C GLU A 152 -14.37 6.56 -16.45
N SER A 153 -14.48 5.26 -16.76
CA SER A 153 -15.30 4.34 -15.97
C SER A 153 -14.77 4.14 -14.54
N ILE A 154 -13.45 4.18 -14.34
CA ILE A 154 -12.83 4.15 -13.01
C ILE A 154 -13.18 5.41 -12.24
N ILE A 155 -13.06 6.58 -12.87
CA ILE A 155 -13.40 7.87 -12.25
C ILE A 155 -14.85 7.84 -11.76
N ASP A 156 -15.79 7.39 -12.60
CA ASP A 156 -17.21 7.26 -12.22
C ASP A 156 -17.41 6.29 -11.05
N LYS A 157 -16.72 5.15 -11.05
CA LYS A 157 -16.77 4.18 -9.95
C LYS A 157 -16.23 4.77 -8.66
N ILE A 158 -15.06 5.43 -8.68
CA ILE A 158 -14.48 6.08 -7.49
C ILE A 158 -15.45 7.11 -6.90
N VAL A 159 -16.06 7.94 -7.75
CA VAL A 159 -17.06 8.92 -7.31
C VAL A 159 -18.25 8.21 -6.66
N GLY A 160 -18.78 7.15 -7.29
CA GLY A 160 -19.88 6.36 -6.75
C GLY A 160 -19.54 5.72 -5.39
N LEU A 161 -18.35 5.15 -5.25
CA LEU A 161 -17.88 4.54 -4.00
C LEU A 161 -17.78 5.56 -2.87
N LEU A 162 -17.23 6.75 -3.15
CA LEU A 162 -17.11 7.82 -2.18
C LEU A 162 -18.47 8.37 -1.75
N VAL A 163 -19.41 8.50 -2.69
CA VAL A 163 -20.79 8.92 -2.40
C VAL A 163 -21.50 7.86 -1.55
N GLN A 164 -21.38 6.58 -1.91
CA GLN A 164 -21.97 5.48 -1.15
C GLN A 164 -21.42 5.42 0.27
N ALA A 165 -20.10 5.32 0.43
CA ALA A 165 -19.48 5.24 1.75
C ALA A 165 -19.80 6.46 2.61
N ASN A 166 -19.83 7.67 2.04
CA ASN A 166 -20.22 8.87 2.80
C ASN A 166 -21.69 8.84 3.27
N ALA A 167 -22.59 8.20 2.53
CA ALA A 167 -24.00 8.06 2.90
C ALA A 167 -24.24 6.95 3.93
N GLU A 168 -23.37 5.95 3.98
CA GLU A 168 -23.48 4.76 4.83
C GLU A 168 -22.65 4.87 6.13
N LEU A 169 -22.10 6.04 6.45
CA LEU A 169 -21.33 6.29 7.67
C LEU A 169 -22.07 5.79 8.92
N GLN A 170 -21.43 4.90 9.68
CA GLN A 170 -21.97 4.31 10.89
C GLN A 170 -20.95 4.35 12.04
N PRO A 171 -21.38 4.30 13.31
CA PRO A 171 -20.48 4.34 14.45
C PRO A 171 -19.44 3.23 14.40
N ALA A 172 -18.18 3.60 14.70
CA ALA A 172 -17.04 2.72 14.55
C ALA A 172 -15.97 2.94 15.61
N HIS A 173 -15.08 1.97 15.73
CA HIS A 173 -13.89 1.99 16.56
C HIS A 173 -12.68 1.60 15.72
N ILE A 174 -11.54 2.26 15.92
CA ILE A 174 -10.31 1.98 15.17
C ILE A 174 -9.13 1.81 16.11
N PHE A 175 -8.27 0.86 15.77
CA PHE A 175 -6.92 0.82 16.30
C PHE A 175 -5.98 0.10 15.33
N GLY A 176 -4.69 0.04 15.70
CA GLY A 176 -3.66 -0.60 14.91
C GLY A 176 -2.80 -1.53 15.72
N ASP A 177 -2.05 -2.35 15.00
CA ASP A 177 -0.91 -3.08 15.53
C ASP A 177 0.12 -3.31 14.39
N ARG A 178 1.27 -3.86 14.74
CA ARG A 178 2.35 -4.16 13.81
C ARG A 178 2.84 -5.60 13.96
N GLY A 179 3.37 -6.11 12.86
CA GLY A 179 4.09 -7.36 12.82
C GLY A 179 5.14 -7.34 11.73
N GLN A 180 5.45 -8.50 11.19
CA GLN A 180 6.45 -8.63 10.13
C GLN A 180 6.01 -9.66 9.09
N SER A 181 6.45 -9.45 7.86
CA SER A 181 6.36 -10.45 6.78
C SER A 181 7.67 -10.53 6.02
N LYS A 182 7.91 -11.67 5.37
CA LYS A 182 9.17 -11.96 4.66
C LYS A 182 9.03 -12.06 3.14
N ILE A 183 7.91 -11.60 2.57
CA ILE A 183 7.67 -11.75 1.13
C ILE A 183 8.47 -10.77 0.27
N ASN A 184 9.08 -9.72 0.85
CA ASN A 184 9.90 -8.76 0.11
C ASN A 184 11.41 -8.99 0.21
N ILE A 185 12.20 -8.23 -0.54
CA ILE A 185 13.66 -8.20 -0.50
C ILE A 185 14.12 -6.88 -1.13
N ASN A 186 15.30 -6.41 -0.77
CA ASN A 186 15.94 -5.34 -1.50
C ASN A 186 16.14 -5.77 -2.95
N ARG A 187 15.76 -4.91 -3.90
CA ARG A 187 15.79 -5.25 -5.32
C ARG A 187 16.99 -4.66 -6.08
N ARG A 188 18.00 -4.10 -5.40
CA ARG A 188 19.13 -3.42 -6.04
C ARG A 188 20.38 -4.27 -6.03
N VAL A 189 20.65 -4.96 -7.13
CA VAL A 189 21.90 -5.70 -7.34
C VAL A 189 23.00 -4.71 -7.70
N ARG A 190 24.14 -4.80 -7.01
CA ARG A 190 25.32 -3.96 -7.28
C ARG A 190 25.99 -4.36 -8.59
N ALA A 191 26.77 -3.44 -9.15
CA ALA A 191 27.67 -3.78 -10.26
C ALA A 191 28.69 -4.85 -9.81
N ASP A 192 29.03 -5.75 -10.73
CA ASP A 192 30.03 -6.80 -10.51
C ASP A 192 30.81 -7.08 -11.80
N GLY A 193 32.09 -6.70 -11.81
CA GLY A 193 32.94 -6.75 -13.00
C GLY A 193 32.35 -5.92 -14.16
N GLU A 194 32.03 -6.60 -15.27
CA GLU A 194 31.40 -5.98 -16.45
C GLU A 194 29.88 -5.85 -16.33
N ASN A 195 29.26 -6.46 -15.31
CA ASN A 195 27.81 -6.39 -15.11
C ASN A 195 27.41 -5.07 -14.44
N PRO A 196 26.53 -4.26 -15.06
CA PRO A 196 26.04 -3.04 -14.44
C PRO A 196 25.08 -3.34 -13.27
N PRO A 197 24.78 -2.35 -12.42
CA PRO A 197 23.73 -2.49 -11.41
C PRO A 197 22.41 -2.86 -12.07
N ALA A 198 21.63 -3.71 -11.40
CA ALA A 198 20.40 -4.26 -11.96
C ALA A 198 19.28 -4.30 -10.91
N VAL A 199 18.04 -4.34 -11.40
CA VAL A 199 16.89 -4.66 -10.57
C VAL A 199 16.80 -6.18 -10.45
N GLY A 200 16.88 -6.70 -9.23
CA GLY A 200 16.94 -8.13 -8.94
C GLY A 200 17.18 -8.41 -7.45
N ARG A 201 17.16 -9.67 -7.04
CA ARG A 201 17.25 -10.04 -5.61
C ARG A 201 18.60 -9.64 -5.01
N ASN A 202 18.58 -8.79 -3.98
CA ASN A 202 19.75 -8.42 -3.19
C ASN A 202 19.57 -8.84 -1.71
N PRO A 203 20.14 -9.98 -1.28
CA PRO A 203 19.97 -10.49 0.09
C PRO A 203 20.74 -9.70 1.16
N VAL A 204 21.69 -8.86 0.78
CA VAL A 204 22.49 -8.05 1.72
C VAL A 204 22.04 -6.58 1.77
N GLY A 205 21.09 -6.18 0.92
CA GLY A 205 20.52 -4.84 0.92
C GLY A 205 19.53 -4.61 2.06
N PHE A 206 19.24 -3.33 2.35
CA PHE A 206 18.26 -2.96 3.37
C PHE A 206 16.86 -3.44 3.00
N VAL A 207 16.16 -4.05 3.96
CA VAL A 207 14.79 -4.54 3.78
C VAL A 207 13.91 -4.09 4.94
N ASP A 208 12.87 -3.34 4.64
CA ASP A 208 11.81 -3.05 5.61
C ASP A 208 10.84 -4.23 5.67
N ARG A 209 10.83 -4.93 6.81
CA ARG A 209 9.98 -6.11 7.05
C ARG A 209 8.72 -5.77 7.84
N GLU A 210 8.59 -4.54 8.29
CA GLU A 210 7.49 -4.13 9.17
C GLU A 210 6.17 -4.14 8.38
N LEU A 211 5.17 -4.79 8.96
CA LEU A 211 3.80 -4.83 8.47
C LEU A 211 2.95 -4.06 9.48
N ILE A 212 2.30 -2.99 9.03
CA ILE A 212 1.37 -2.22 9.87
C ILE A 212 -0.06 -2.58 9.46
N VAL A 213 -0.92 -2.87 10.43
CA VAL A 213 -2.31 -3.25 10.19
C VAL A 213 -3.22 -2.40 11.07
N PHE A 214 -4.20 -1.74 10.48
CA PHE A 214 -5.29 -1.09 11.22
C PHE A 214 -6.58 -1.89 11.03
N ARG A 215 -7.39 -1.99 12.07
CA ARG A 215 -8.73 -2.58 12.02
C ARG A 215 -9.75 -1.54 12.45
N ILE A 216 -10.86 -1.49 11.72
CA ILE A 216 -12.03 -0.70 12.03
C ILE A 216 -13.17 -1.66 12.30
N ASP A 217 -13.76 -1.58 13.48
CA ASP A 217 -14.95 -2.35 13.87
C ASP A 217 -16.17 -1.44 13.90
N ASP A 218 -17.34 -1.97 13.61
CA ASP A 218 -18.61 -1.28 13.87
C ASP A 218 -18.94 -1.25 15.37
N ALA A 219 -20.04 -0.59 15.73
CA ALA A 219 -20.53 -0.53 17.09
C ALA A 219 -20.87 -1.89 17.71
N SER A 220 -21.05 -2.96 16.93
CA SER A 220 -21.28 -4.32 17.44
C SER A 220 -19.98 -5.10 17.63
N GLY A 221 -18.85 -4.57 17.18
CA GLY A 221 -17.54 -5.23 17.20
C GLY A 221 -17.28 -6.11 15.98
N GLN A 222 -18.10 -6.04 14.93
CA GLN A 222 -17.80 -6.72 13.68
C GLN A 222 -16.80 -5.89 12.85
N PRO A 223 -15.74 -6.50 12.29
CA PRO A 223 -14.80 -5.80 11.43
C PRO A 223 -15.49 -5.22 10.18
N LEU A 224 -15.37 -3.91 9.97
CA LEU A 224 -15.80 -3.20 8.77
C LEU A 224 -14.68 -3.10 7.75
N ALA A 225 -13.47 -2.78 8.19
CA ALA A 225 -12.33 -2.61 7.31
C ALA A 225 -11.02 -3.04 7.98
N VAL A 226 -10.11 -3.57 7.16
CA VAL A 226 -8.74 -3.87 7.54
C VAL A 226 -7.83 -3.13 6.58
N LEU A 227 -6.94 -2.30 7.09
CA LEU A 227 -5.98 -1.56 6.29
C LEU A 227 -4.61 -2.20 6.52
N ALA A 228 -3.98 -2.68 5.47
CA ALA A 228 -2.64 -3.28 5.53
C ALA A 228 -1.63 -2.38 4.82
N ASN A 229 -0.48 -2.13 5.45
CA ASN A 229 0.62 -1.36 4.85
C ASN A 229 1.91 -2.17 4.87
N TYR A 230 2.51 -2.36 3.69
CA TYR A 230 3.74 -3.14 3.54
C TYR A 230 4.54 -2.70 2.30
N PRO A 231 5.88 -2.56 2.39
CA PRO A 231 6.70 -2.09 1.28
C PRO A 231 7.18 -3.24 0.38
N CYS A 232 6.47 -3.52 -0.70
CA CYS A 232 6.87 -4.52 -1.68
C CYS A 232 6.33 -4.16 -3.06
N HIS A 233 7.13 -4.12 -4.12
CA HIS A 233 6.59 -3.83 -5.46
C HIS A 233 5.62 -4.92 -5.96
N GLY A 234 4.57 -4.55 -6.70
CA GLY A 234 3.69 -5.48 -7.44
C GLY A 234 4.33 -6.00 -8.73
N THR A 235 5.38 -6.81 -8.60
CA THR A 235 6.25 -7.26 -9.71
C THR A 235 6.50 -8.76 -9.73
N VAL A 236 5.61 -9.56 -9.14
CA VAL A 236 5.68 -11.01 -9.35
C VAL A 236 5.33 -11.32 -10.79
N LEU A 237 4.34 -10.62 -11.37
CA LEU A 237 3.87 -10.74 -12.74
C LEU A 237 4.58 -9.74 -13.66
N ALA A 238 5.61 -10.24 -14.33
CA ALA A 238 6.58 -9.49 -15.09
C ALA A 238 6.19 -9.33 -16.57
N TYR A 239 7.18 -8.97 -17.38
CA TYR A 239 7.07 -8.69 -18.82
C TYR A 239 6.61 -9.86 -19.69
N GLU A 240 6.57 -11.10 -19.18
CA GLU A 240 6.01 -12.26 -19.90
C GLU A 240 4.51 -12.49 -19.58
N ASN A 241 4.01 -11.92 -18.47
CA ASN A 241 2.61 -12.07 -18.07
C ASN A 241 1.69 -11.35 -19.07
N LYS A 242 0.65 -12.06 -19.52
CA LYS A 242 -0.36 -11.54 -20.44
C LYS A 242 -1.74 -11.39 -19.79
N LYS A 243 -1.84 -11.53 -18.45
CA LYS A 243 -3.11 -11.41 -17.73
C LYS A 243 -3.19 -10.09 -16.96
N ILE A 244 -4.39 -9.53 -16.88
CA ILE A 244 -4.66 -8.47 -15.92
C ILE A 244 -4.73 -9.09 -14.52
N SER A 245 -4.04 -8.51 -13.54
CA SER A 245 -3.98 -9.02 -12.18
C SER A 245 -3.64 -7.94 -11.16
N PRO A 246 -4.17 -8.01 -9.93
CA PRO A 246 -3.71 -7.21 -8.80
C PRO A 246 -2.37 -7.70 -8.24
N ASP A 247 -1.69 -8.65 -8.90
CA ASP A 247 -0.47 -9.30 -8.44
C ASP A 247 -0.71 -9.98 -7.07
N TRP A 248 0.29 -10.07 -6.19
CA TRP A 248 0.11 -10.66 -4.86
C TRP A 248 -0.87 -9.88 -3.96
N ILE A 249 -1.13 -8.59 -4.25
CA ILE A 249 -1.97 -7.72 -3.42
C ILE A 249 -3.42 -8.22 -3.38
N GLY A 250 -3.94 -8.71 -4.51
CA GLY A 250 -5.30 -9.24 -4.56
C GLY A 250 -5.50 -10.42 -3.63
N MET A 251 -4.51 -11.32 -3.58
CA MET A 251 -4.60 -12.49 -2.70
C MET A 251 -4.44 -12.13 -1.22
N VAL A 252 -3.71 -11.05 -0.88
CA VAL A 252 -3.73 -10.50 0.49
C VAL A 252 -5.16 -10.16 0.89
N ARG A 253 -5.88 -9.41 0.05
CA ARG A 253 -7.27 -9.01 0.33
C ARG A 253 -8.18 -10.21 0.46
N GLN A 254 -8.08 -11.18 -0.45
CA GLN A 254 -8.91 -12.39 -0.41
C GLN A 254 -8.70 -13.16 0.90
N VAL A 255 -7.46 -13.43 1.31
CA VAL A 255 -7.18 -14.17 2.55
C VAL A 255 -7.66 -13.41 3.80
N VAL A 256 -7.56 -12.08 3.80
CA VAL A 256 -8.06 -11.24 4.91
C VAL A 256 -9.57 -11.29 4.99
N GLU A 257 -10.26 -11.19 3.85
CA GLU A 257 -11.72 -11.19 3.78
C GLU A 257 -12.30 -12.59 4.01
N ASP A 258 -11.59 -13.66 3.66
CA ASP A 258 -11.97 -15.02 4.05
C ASP A 258 -11.88 -15.22 5.57
N ALA A 259 -10.91 -14.59 6.23
CA ALA A 259 -10.75 -14.64 7.69
C ALA A 259 -11.73 -13.73 8.44
N MET A 260 -12.16 -12.62 7.82
CA MET A 260 -13.11 -11.64 8.37
C MET A 260 -14.14 -11.25 7.29
N PRO A 261 -15.19 -12.08 7.07
CA PRO A 261 -16.11 -11.93 5.93
C PRO A 261 -16.91 -10.62 5.84
N THR A 262 -17.07 -9.93 6.96
CA THR A 262 -17.74 -8.61 7.02
C THR A 262 -16.82 -7.47 6.60
N ALA A 263 -15.50 -7.65 6.70
CA ALA A 263 -14.53 -6.60 6.43
C ALA A 263 -14.27 -6.42 4.94
N LYS A 264 -13.80 -5.23 4.60
CA LYS A 264 -13.07 -4.99 3.33
C LYS A 264 -11.61 -4.66 3.61
N CYS A 265 -10.71 -5.37 2.93
CA CYS A 265 -9.28 -5.15 3.05
C CYS A 265 -8.81 -4.07 2.07
N LEU A 266 -8.16 -3.02 2.57
CA LEU A 266 -7.43 -2.02 1.77
C LEU A 266 -5.94 -2.29 1.90
N PHE A 267 -5.18 -2.10 0.80
CA PHE A 267 -3.73 -2.32 0.82
C PHE A 267 -2.98 -1.03 0.46
N PHE A 268 -2.27 -0.46 1.42
CA PHE A 268 -1.50 0.76 1.23
C PHE A 268 -0.05 0.42 0.94
N GLN A 269 0.45 0.80 -0.23
CA GLN A 269 1.85 0.56 -0.56
C GLN A 269 2.82 1.32 0.34
N GLY A 270 3.77 0.59 0.91
CA GLY A 270 4.87 1.17 1.67
C GLY A 270 5.89 1.90 0.80
N ALA A 271 7.04 2.25 1.38
CA ALA A 271 8.19 2.74 0.63
C ALA A 271 8.89 1.60 -0.14
N ALA A 272 8.41 1.31 -1.35
CA ALA A 272 8.81 0.14 -2.12
C ALA A 272 9.69 0.43 -3.34
N GLY A 273 10.29 1.63 -3.43
CA GLY A 273 11.14 2.02 -4.57
C GLY A 273 12.34 1.08 -4.77
N ASN A 274 12.91 0.58 -3.68
CA ASN A 274 13.99 -0.41 -3.68
C ASN A 274 13.58 -1.77 -3.08
N GLN A 275 12.28 -2.03 -2.88
CA GLN A 275 11.78 -3.29 -2.32
C GLN A 275 10.94 -4.05 -3.35
N GLY A 276 11.28 -5.31 -3.61
CA GLY A 276 10.53 -6.19 -4.51
C GLY A 276 10.21 -7.53 -3.85
N PRO A 277 9.39 -8.38 -4.50
CA PRO A 277 9.07 -9.69 -3.95
C PRO A 277 10.29 -10.63 -3.96
N ILE A 278 10.39 -11.50 -2.96
CA ILE A 278 11.45 -12.53 -2.88
C ILE A 278 11.49 -13.40 -4.14
N GLU A 279 10.33 -13.62 -4.75
CA GLU A 279 10.16 -14.34 -6.01
C GLU A 279 9.48 -13.43 -7.04
N GLY A 280 10.13 -12.29 -7.34
CA GLY A 280 9.72 -11.38 -8.40
C GLY A 280 10.20 -11.76 -9.80
N PHE A 281 9.73 -10.97 -10.77
CA PHE A 281 10.05 -11.07 -12.19
C PHE A 281 9.67 -12.40 -12.86
N THR A 282 8.56 -13.01 -12.43
CA THR A 282 8.02 -14.25 -13.00
C THR A 282 6.80 -13.97 -13.89
N GLY A 283 6.22 -14.96 -14.56
CA GLY A 283 4.93 -14.83 -15.24
C GLY A 283 3.79 -15.58 -14.52
N ASP A 284 4.04 -16.09 -13.30
CA ASP A 284 3.24 -17.14 -12.69
C ASP A 284 2.30 -16.60 -11.60
N LEU A 285 1.00 -16.72 -11.86
CA LEU A 285 -0.06 -16.39 -10.89
C LEU A 285 0.08 -17.19 -9.60
N ALA A 286 0.52 -18.44 -9.64
CA ALA A 286 0.65 -19.27 -8.44
C ALA A 286 1.69 -18.70 -7.47
N VAL A 287 2.76 -18.09 -7.98
CA VAL A 287 3.76 -17.40 -7.15
C VAL A 287 3.14 -16.16 -6.52
N ALA A 288 2.41 -15.35 -7.31
CA ALA A 288 1.76 -14.14 -6.80
C ALA A 288 0.73 -14.47 -5.71
N HIS A 289 -0.10 -15.48 -5.96
CA HIS A 289 -1.11 -15.94 -5.01
C HIS A 289 -0.46 -16.53 -3.75
N ARG A 290 0.59 -17.33 -3.86
CA ARG A 290 1.28 -17.86 -2.67
C ARG A 290 1.91 -16.76 -1.82
N LEU A 291 2.61 -15.79 -2.42
CA LEU A 291 3.19 -14.68 -1.66
C LEU A 291 2.11 -13.81 -1.04
N GLY A 292 1.03 -13.54 -1.78
CA GLY A 292 -0.12 -12.81 -1.26
C GLY A 292 -0.81 -13.54 -0.11
N ALA A 293 -0.92 -14.87 -0.15
CA ALA A 293 -1.48 -15.66 0.94
C ALA A 293 -0.60 -15.64 2.19
N ILE A 294 0.73 -15.70 2.05
CA ILE A 294 1.67 -15.59 3.19
C ILE A 294 1.49 -14.25 3.91
N LEU A 295 1.45 -13.15 3.14
CA LEU A 295 1.23 -11.83 3.72
C LEU A 295 -0.19 -11.68 4.26
N GLY A 296 -1.20 -12.16 3.54
CA GLY A 296 -2.61 -12.16 3.95
C GLY A 296 -2.83 -12.85 5.29
N HIS A 297 -2.26 -14.04 5.51
CA HIS A 297 -2.33 -14.70 6.82
C HIS A 297 -1.63 -13.91 7.93
N SER A 298 -0.53 -13.23 7.61
CA SER A 298 0.15 -12.35 8.58
C SER A 298 -0.74 -11.15 8.94
N VAL A 299 -1.39 -10.54 7.94
CA VAL A 299 -2.37 -9.46 8.15
C VAL A 299 -3.54 -9.96 8.99
N SER A 300 -4.15 -11.10 8.63
CA SER A 300 -5.28 -11.67 9.38
C SER A 300 -4.91 -11.98 10.82
N SER A 301 -3.73 -12.55 11.07
CA SER A 301 -3.26 -12.84 12.42
C SER A 301 -3.14 -11.59 13.29
N ILE A 302 -2.58 -10.51 12.74
CA ILE A 302 -2.45 -9.23 13.45
C ILE A 302 -3.85 -8.62 13.64
N ALA A 303 -4.63 -8.54 12.56
CA ALA A 303 -5.96 -7.94 12.58
C ALA A 303 -6.89 -8.60 13.60
N LEU A 304 -6.87 -9.94 13.73
CA LEU A 304 -7.67 -10.66 14.73
C LEU A 304 -7.24 -10.37 16.18
N GLY A 305 -5.96 -10.01 16.38
CA GLY A 305 -5.42 -9.65 17.69
C GLY A 305 -5.65 -8.18 18.11
N ILE A 306 -6.06 -7.31 17.18
CA ILE A 306 -6.30 -5.89 17.49
C ILE A 306 -7.49 -5.74 18.45
N GLU A 307 -7.33 -4.87 19.44
CA GLU A 307 -8.43 -4.39 20.29
C GLU A 307 -8.75 -2.93 19.97
N THR A 308 -9.87 -2.69 19.28
CA THR A 308 -10.31 -1.35 18.83
C THR A 308 -10.90 -0.49 19.95
N VAL A 309 -11.07 -1.07 21.15
CA VAL A 309 -11.51 -0.40 22.38
C VAL A 309 -10.51 -0.71 23.51
N HIS A 310 -10.52 0.09 24.58
CA HIS A 310 -9.70 -0.21 25.74
C HIS A 310 -10.34 -1.33 26.58
N ARG A 311 -9.63 -2.45 26.74
CA ARG A 311 -10.01 -3.56 27.62
C ARG A 311 -8.93 -3.76 28.69
N GLU A 312 -9.35 -4.11 29.89
CA GLU A 312 -8.44 -4.44 31.00
C GLU A 312 -8.92 -5.70 31.73
N PRO A 313 -8.00 -6.54 32.23
CA PRO A 313 -8.37 -7.68 33.05
C PRO A 313 -8.81 -7.17 34.43
N THR A 314 -9.99 -7.61 34.87
CA THR A 314 -10.51 -7.32 36.20
C THR A 314 -10.46 -8.56 37.07
N PHE A 315 -9.88 -8.45 38.26
CA PHE A 315 -9.78 -9.56 39.20
C PHE A 315 -11.07 -9.66 40.03
N GLU A 316 -11.74 -10.81 39.94
CA GLU A 316 -13.04 -11.05 40.57
C GLU A 316 -12.99 -12.16 41.63
N GLY A 317 -11.79 -12.68 41.92
CA GLY A 317 -11.55 -13.70 42.96
C GLY A 317 -10.82 -14.92 42.42
N PHE A 318 -10.95 -16.05 43.11
CA PHE A 318 -10.31 -17.30 42.75
C PHE A 318 -11.32 -18.43 42.58
N VAL A 319 -10.96 -19.41 41.75
CA VAL A 319 -11.53 -20.77 41.78
C VAL A 319 -10.49 -21.69 42.41
N GLU A 320 -10.89 -22.39 43.46
CA GLU A 320 -10.08 -23.43 44.09
C GLU A 320 -9.96 -24.65 43.14
N SER A 321 -8.72 -25.09 42.92
CA SER A 321 -8.36 -26.28 42.14
C SER A 321 -7.06 -26.86 42.71
N THR A 322 -6.36 -27.74 41.99
CA THR A 322 -4.98 -28.14 42.36
C THR A 322 -4.00 -26.95 42.32
N ALA A 323 -4.43 -25.80 41.79
CA ALA A 323 -3.81 -24.49 41.90
C ALA A 323 -4.89 -23.42 42.06
N TYR A 324 -4.54 -22.25 42.64
CA TYR A 324 -5.41 -21.07 42.63
C TYR A 324 -5.56 -20.53 41.21
N GLN A 325 -6.75 -20.66 40.64
CA GLN A 325 -7.06 -20.07 39.33
C GLN A 325 -7.72 -18.71 39.54
N ALA A 326 -7.07 -17.63 39.08
CA ALA A 326 -7.64 -16.30 39.18
C ALA A 326 -8.83 -16.18 38.21
N LYS A 327 -9.97 -15.71 38.72
CA LYS A 327 -11.09 -15.26 37.88
C LYS A 327 -10.76 -13.87 37.38
N GLN A 328 -10.21 -13.81 36.17
CA GLN A 328 -9.89 -12.56 35.52
C GLN A 328 -10.67 -12.46 34.22
N HIS A 329 -11.48 -11.41 34.12
CA HIS A 329 -12.31 -11.17 32.96
C HIS A 329 -11.99 -9.82 32.34
N TRP A 330 -12.01 -9.78 31.01
CA TRP A 330 -11.81 -8.53 30.27
C TRP A 330 -13.04 -7.65 30.36
N ARG A 331 -12.83 -6.40 30.81
CA ARG A 331 -13.87 -5.36 30.88
C ARG A 331 -13.49 -4.20 30.00
N VAL A 332 -14.47 -3.67 29.28
CA VAL A 332 -14.28 -2.46 28.48
C VAL A 332 -14.19 -1.26 29.42
N LYS A 333 -13.15 -0.44 29.23
CA LYS A 333 -12.94 0.80 29.97
C LYS A 333 -13.46 2.03 29.23
N GLY A 334 -13.53 1.96 27.91
CA GLY A 334 -14.04 3.03 27.08
C GLY A 334 -13.50 2.99 25.65
N PRO A 335 -13.98 3.90 24.79
CA PRO A 335 -13.50 4.00 23.44
C PRO A 335 -12.06 4.51 23.39
N ARG A 336 -11.36 4.15 22.33
CA ARG A 336 -10.11 4.79 21.92
C ARG A 336 -10.38 6.16 21.28
N GLY A 337 -9.32 6.91 20.97
CA GLY A 337 -9.44 8.21 20.30
C GLY A 337 -10.20 8.13 18.97
N ALA A 338 -10.97 9.17 18.67
CA ALA A 338 -11.81 9.24 17.46
C ALA A 338 -11.50 10.44 16.55
N THR A 339 -10.63 11.36 16.99
CA THR A 339 -10.40 12.63 16.30
C THR A 339 -9.71 12.43 14.96
N LEU A 340 -10.17 13.16 13.95
CA LEU A 340 -9.54 13.25 12.65
C LEU A 340 -8.79 14.58 12.54
N ALA A 341 -7.51 14.52 12.18
CA ALA A 341 -6.71 15.72 11.94
C ALA A 341 -5.70 15.47 10.83
N ARG A 342 -5.38 16.51 10.06
CA ARG A 342 -4.41 16.40 8.97
C ARG A 342 -3.49 17.62 8.95
N VAL A 343 -2.28 17.41 8.46
CA VAL A 343 -1.36 18.48 8.05
C VAL A 343 -0.69 18.09 6.74
N SER A 344 -0.48 19.07 5.86
CA SER A 344 0.24 18.87 4.60
C SER A 344 1.33 19.93 4.41
N LYS A 345 2.40 19.56 3.71
CA LYS A 345 3.47 20.49 3.32
C LYS A 345 3.98 20.15 1.93
N THR A 346 4.12 21.17 1.09
CA THR A 346 4.90 21.08 -0.14
C THR A 346 6.37 21.35 0.19
N ILE A 347 7.20 20.34 0.03
CA ILE A 347 8.64 20.37 0.32
C ILE A 347 9.40 20.62 -0.98
N GLN A 348 10.32 21.57 -0.94
CA GLN A 348 11.19 21.91 -2.06
C GLN A 348 12.44 21.04 -2.00
N LEU A 349 12.64 20.15 -2.97
CA LEU A 349 13.75 19.21 -3.02
C LEU A 349 14.76 19.62 -4.09
N PRO A 350 16.06 19.35 -3.88
CA PRO A 350 17.06 19.65 -4.90
C PRO A 350 16.73 18.86 -6.17
N ARG A 351 16.86 19.52 -7.33
CA ARG A 351 16.73 18.86 -8.64
C ARG A 351 18.03 18.13 -8.98
N ARG A 352 17.92 16.99 -9.65
CA ARG A 352 19.05 16.24 -10.18
C ARG A 352 19.75 17.07 -11.26
N THR A 353 21.05 17.24 -11.10
CA THR A 353 21.94 17.80 -12.11
C THR A 353 22.94 16.73 -12.53
N TYR A 354 23.45 16.85 -13.76
CA TYR A 354 24.39 15.92 -14.35
C TYR A 354 25.65 16.67 -14.77
N THR A 355 26.81 16.11 -14.43
CA THR A 355 28.12 16.61 -14.83
C THR A 355 28.40 16.31 -16.30
N GLU A 356 29.33 17.05 -16.92
CA GLU A 356 29.77 16.76 -18.29
C GLU A 356 30.27 15.31 -18.43
N SER A 357 31.00 14.81 -17.43
CA SER A 357 31.50 13.43 -17.40
C SER A 357 30.37 12.38 -17.36
N GLU A 358 29.30 12.61 -16.60
CA GLU A 358 28.13 11.72 -16.59
C GLU A 358 27.43 11.71 -17.96
N ILE A 359 27.30 12.88 -18.60
CA ILE A 359 26.68 13.03 -19.92
C ILE A 359 27.54 12.32 -20.99
N GLU A 360 28.85 12.50 -20.97
CA GLU A 360 29.80 11.81 -21.86
C GLU A 360 29.74 10.30 -21.66
N GLY A 361 29.77 9.83 -20.41
CA GLY A 361 29.66 8.41 -20.09
C GLY A 361 28.34 7.78 -20.58
N MET A 362 27.22 8.50 -20.50
CA MET A 362 25.94 8.05 -21.07
C MET A 362 25.97 8.06 -22.61
N ALA A 363 26.61 9.05 -23.24
CA ALA A 363 26.79 9.08 -24.69
C ALA A 363 27.61 7.89 -25.20
N GLU A 364 28.66 7.50 -24.48
CA GLU A 364 29.41 6.29 -24.80
C GLU A 364 28.58 5.01 -24.63
N ARG A 365 27.77 4.91 -23.57
CA ARG A 365 26.85 3.78 -23.36
C ARG A 365 25.86 3.66 -24.53
N LEU A 366 25.30 4.77 -24.99
CA LEU A 366 24.43 4.81 -26.17
C LEU A 366 25.18 4.36 -27.44
N SER A 367 26.41 4.84 -27.64
CA SER A 367 27.25 4.43 -28.78
C SER A 367 27.49 2.91 -28.78
N ARG A 368 27.93 2.34 -27.66
CA ARG A 368 28.12 0.89 -27.49
C ARG A 368 26.82 0.11 -27.72
N ALA A 369 25.70 0.58 -27.16
CA ALA A 369 24.40 -0.06 -27.35
C ALA A 369 23.96 -0.05 -28.83
N THR A 370 24.26 1.02 -29.57
CA THR A 370 23.92 1.14 -30.99
C THR A 370 24.71 0.15 -31.84
N VAL A 371 26.01 -0.02 -31.55
CA VAL A 371 26.84 -1.04 -32.20
C VAL A 371 26.30 -2.45 -31.91
N GLN A 372 25.95 -2.72 -30.65
CA GLN A 372 25.37 -4.02 -30.26
C GLN A 372 24.03 -4.29 -30.95
N ALA A 373 23.16 -3.29 -31.10
CA ALA A 373 21.90 -3.42 -31.83
C ALA A 373 22.12 -3.73 -33.32
N ALA A 374 23.08 -3.06 -33.97
CA ALA A 374 23.44 -3.36 -35.36
C ALA A 374 24.00 -4.77 -35.55
N LEU A 375 24.67 -5.33 -34.53
CA LEU A 375 25.11 -6.73 -34.54
C LEU A 375 23.93 -7.70 -34.34
N ALA A 376 23.01 -7.39 -33.42
CA ALA A 376 21.82 -8.20 -33.17
C ALA A 376 20.90 -8.30 -34.39
N GLN A 377 20.77 -7.21 -35.17
CA GLN A 377 20.02 -7.20 -36.44
C GLN A 377 20.54 -8.19 -37.50
N LYS A 378 21.80 -8.64 -37.38
CA LYS A 378 22.39 -9.63 -38.29
C LYS A 378 22.15 -11.07 -37.83
N GLY A 379 21.62 -11.27 -36.63
CA GLY A 379 21.24 -12.58 -36.11
C GLY A 379 19.74 -12.83 -36.27
N ASP A 380 19.33 -14.09 -36.07
CA ASP A 380 17.93 -14.52 -36.17
C ASP A 380 17.22 -14.60 -34.80
N ASP A 381 17.81 -14.03 -33.75
CA ASP A 381 17.24 -14.02 -32.40
C ASP A 381 16.40 -12.74 -32.17
N ALA A 382 15.09 -12.89 -32.34
CA ALA A 382 14.12 -11.81 -32.16
C ALA A 382 14.15 -11.21 -30.74
N TRP A 383 14.44 -12.01 -29.72
CA TRP A 383 14.54 -11.53 -28.35
C TRP A 383 15.81 -10.70 -28.13
N ALA A 384 16.93 -11.16 -28.67
CA ALA A 384 18.18 -10.39 -28.62
C ALA A 384 18.04 -9.03 -29.32
N LEU A 385 17.35 -8.99 -30.48
CA LEU A 385 17.05 -7.76 -31.20
C LEU A 385 16.18 -6.81 -30.35
N HIS A 386 15.06 -7.32 -29.80
CA HIS A 386 14.16 -6.54 -28.93
C HIS A 386 14.91 -5.93 -27.73
N GLN A 387 15.76 -6.71 -27.07
CA GLN A 387 16.55 -6.25 -25.92
C GLN A 387 17.61 -5.20 -26.30
N ALA A 388 18.24 -5.34 -27.48
CA ALA A 388 19.19 -4.34 -27.97
C ALA A 388 18.47 -3.02 -28.30
N ASP A 389 17.31 -3.08 -28.95
CA ASP A 389 16.51 -1.90 -29.26
C ASP A 389 15.99 -1.21 -27.98
N ALA A 390 15.51 -1.97 -27.00
CA ALA A 390 15.10 -1.43 -25.70
C ALA A 390 16.26 -0.72 -24.98
N ARG A 391 17.47 -1.29 -25.04
CA ARG A 391 18.68 -0.68 -24.48
C ARG A 391 19.03 0.65 -25.15
N VAL A 392 18.99 0.70 -26.48
CA VAL A 392 19.26 1.92 -27.26
C VAL A 392 18.23 3.00 -26.91
N ARG A 393 16.93 2.68 -26.93
CA ARG A 393 15.86 3.63 -26.58
C ARG A 393 16.06 4.19 -25.17
N ARG A 394 16.30 3.33 -24.18
CA ARG A 394 16.54 3.76 -22.80
C ARG A 394 17.71 4.74 -22.69
N PHE A 395 18.87 4.42 -23.26
CA PHE A 395 20.04 5.31 -23.16
C PHE A 395 19.86 6.60 -23.95
N LYS A 396 19.16 6.56 -25.09
CA LYS A 396 18.82 7.75 -25.86
C LYS A 396 17.92 8.69 -25.04
N ASP A 397 16.86 8.17 -24.45
CA ASP A 397 15.90 8.95 -23.65
C ASP A 397 16.56 9.55 -22.40
N LEU A 398 17.42 8.78 -21.72
CA LEU A 398 18.19 9.30 -20.57
C LEU A 398 19.17 10.39 -21.00
N LEU A 399 19.95 10.16 -22.07
CA LEU A 399 20.92 11.15 -22.56
C LEU A 399 20.24 12.46 -22.99
N GLU A 400 19.09 12.38 -23.67
CA GLU A 400 18.31 13.55 -24.06
C GLU A 400 17.87 14.37 -22.84
N LYS A 401 17.41 13.69 -21.78
CA LYS A 401 17.07 14.34 -20.51
C LYS A 401 18.30 14.96 -19.84
N TRP A 402 19.42 14.26 -19.79
CA TRP A 402 20.63 14.70 -19.10
C TRP A 402 21.32 15.88 -19.79
N ARG A 403 21.12 16.04 -21.11
CA ARG A 403 21.63 17.16 -21.90
C ARG A 403 20.79 18.43 -21.80
N GLN A 404 19.59 18.36 -21.21
CA GLN A 404 18.80 19.56 -20.98
C GLN A 404 19.58 20.52 -20.07
N PRO A 405 19.56 21.83 -20.34
CA PRO A 405 20.18 22.82 -19.47
C PRO A 405 19.72 22.63 -18.03
N ALA A 406 20.66 22.74 -17.08
CA ALA A 406 20.34 22.61 -15.67
C ALA A 406 19.29 23.66 -15.28
N ASP A 407 18.14 23.19 -14.81
CA ASP A 407 17.11 24.04 -14.20
C ASP A 407 17.39 24.14 -12.70
N PRO A 408 17.75 25.33 -12.18
CA PRO A 408 18.04 25.50 -10.76
C PRO A 408 16.78 25.44 -9.88
N THR A 409 15.59 25.44 -10.48
CA THR A 409 14.32 25.42 -9.77
C THR A 409 14.16 24.10 -9.01
N PRO A 410 13.99 24.15 -7.67
CA PRO A 410 13.71 22.97 -6.89
C PRO A 410 12.48 22.21 -7.38
N LEU A 411 12.43 20.92 -7.08
CA LEU A 411 11.27 20.09 -7.33
C LEU A 411 10.34 20.12 -6.13
N GLU A 412 9.04 20.15 -6.39
CA GLU A 412 8.03 20.11 -5.34
C GLU A 412 7.60 18.68 -5.06
N VAL A 413 7.55 18.31 -3.78
CA VAL A 413 6.93 17.07 -3.30
C VAL A 413 5.97 17.41 -2.16
N GLN A 414 4.70 17.06 -2.33
CA GLN A 414 3.71 17.20 -1.27
C GLN A 414 3.76 15.98 -0.35
N VAL A 415 3.84 16.22 0.96
CA VAL A 415 3.70 15.19 1.99
C VAL A 415 2.56 15.56 2.92
N GLU A 416 1.84 14.55 3.37
CA GLU A 416 0.68 14.70 4.23
C GLU A 416 0.74 13.72 5.39
N ILE A 417 0.24 14.16 6.55
CA ILE A 417 0.10 13.32 7.74
C ILE A 417 -1.35 13.38 8.18
N TRP A 418 -1.95 12.21 8.36
CA TRP A 418 -3.34 11.99 8.71
C TRP A 418 -3.40 11.26 10.04
N LYS A 419 -4.00 11.89 11.05
CA LYS A 419 -4.34 11.28 12.33
C LYS A 419 -5.75 10.71 12.25
N ILE A 420 -5.90 9.44 12.60
CA ILE A 420 -7.21 8.76 12.67
C ILE A 420 -7.30 8.11 14.04
N GLY A 421 -7.97 8.77 14.98
CA GLY A 421 -7.96 8.30 16.37
C GLY A 421 -6.52 8.26 16.88
N ASP A 422 -6.05 7.13 17.37
CA ASP A 422 -4.71 6.99 17.97
C ASP A 422 -3.60 6.56 16.98
N VAL A 423 -3.95 6.34 15.71
CA VAL A 423 -3.01 5.91 14.66
C VAL A 423 -2.73 7.01 13.64
N GLY A 424 -1.59 6.88 12.95
CA GLY A 424 -1.13 7.81 11.94
C GLY A 424 -0.98 7.20 10.55
N LEU A 425 -1.10 8.03 9.53
CA LEU A 425 -0.75 7.70 8.15
C LEU A 425 0.04 8.87 7.54
N VAL A 426 1.22 8.59 7.01
CA VAL A 426 2.01 9.52 6.20
C VAL A 426 1.83 9.15 4.74
N SER A 427 1.57 10.14 3.89
CA SER A 427 1.30 9.95 2.46
C SER A 427 2.21 10.84 1.62
N MET A 428 2.77 10.28 0.55
CA MET A 428 3.48 11.05 -0.48
C MET A 428 3.38 10.40 -1.87
N PRO A 429 3.49 11.20 -2.96
CA PRO A 429 3.57 10.65 -4.30
C PRO A 429 4.94 10.04 -4.58
N GLY A 430 4.98 9.11 -5.53
CA GLY A 430 6.21 8.48 -6.03
C GLY A 430 6.61 7.20 -5.30
N GLU A 431 7.85 6.79 -5.55
CA GLU A 431 8.41 5.49 -5.17
C GLU A 431 9.62 5.66 -4.23
N PRO A 432 9.39 6.03 -2.96
CA PRO A 432 10.47 6.25 -2.01
C PRO A 432 11.15 4.95 -1.60
N PHE A 433 12.42 5.06 -1.28
CA PHE A 433 13.20 3.95 -0.72
C PHE A 433 12.77 3.63 0.70
N ALA A 434 12.85 2.35 1.07
CA ALA A 434 12.37 1.84 2.35
C ALA A 434 12.96 2.58 3.55
N GLU A 435 14.24 2.94 3.48
CA GLU A 435 14.98 3.67 4.49
C GLU A 435 14.31 5.02 4.84
N ILE A 436 13.72 5.71 3.86
CA ILE A 436 12.99 6.97 4.06
C ILE A 436 11.71 6.71 4.86
N GLY A 437 10.94 5.70 4.45
CA GLY A 437 9.69 5.34 5.11
C GLY A 437 9.92 4.92 6.57
N VAL A 438 10.95 4.12 6.82
CA VAL A 438 11.35 3.69 8.18
C VAL A 438 11.74 4.88 9.04
N ALA A 439 12.63 5.76 8.54
CA ALA A 439 13.07 6.92 9.31
C ALA A 439 11.91 7.85 9.71
N ILE A 440 10.92 8.02 8.84
CA ILE A 440 9.73 8.83 9.13
C ILE A 440 8.80 8.14 10.12
N ARG A 441 8.58 6.81 10.00
CA ARG A 441 7.77 6.06 10.98
C ARG A 441 8.39 6.10 12.37
N GLU A 442 9.70 5.90 12.49
CA GLU A 442 10.41 5.89 13.77
C GLU A 442 10.32 7.24 14.51
N ALA A 443 10.18 8.35 13.78
CA ALA A 443 10.00 9.68 14.35
C ALA A 443 8.54 10.02 14.69
N SER A 444 7.60 9.12 14.41
CA SER A 444 6.18 9.37 14.59
C SER A 444 5.76 9.36 16.07
N PRO A 445 4.90 10.29 16.52
CA PRO A 445 4.37 10.31 17.89
C PRO A 445 3.16 9.39 18.08
N PHE A 446 2.61 8.81 16.99
CA PHE A 446 1.50 7.87 17.08
C PHE A 446 2.01 6.49 17.44
N GLU A 447 1.16 5.69 18.09
CA GLU A 447 1.53 4.33 18.51
C GLU A 447 1.84 3.43 17.31
N HIS A 448 1.05 3.59 16.24
CA HIS A 448 1.27 2.93 14.96
C HIS A 448 1.08 3.93 13.81
N THR A 449 2.04 3.94 12.88
CA THR A 449 2.04 4.84 11.73
C THR A 449 2.28 4.08 10.44
N MET A 450 1.36 4.19 9.49
CA MET A 450 1.60 3.73 8.12
C MET A 450 2.42 4.78 7.37
N PHE A 451 3.38 4.32 6.57
CA PHE A 451 4.02 5.17 5.58
C PHE A 451 3.59 4.71 4.19
N CYS A 452 2.95 5.59 3.45
CA CYS A 452 2.30 5.28 2.18
C CYS A 452 2.95 6.06 1.04
N GLY A 453 3.70 5.36 0.19
CA GLY A 453 4.09 5.89 -1.11
C GLY A 453 2.93 5.83 -2.11
N TYR A 454 3.21 6.08 -3.39
CA TYR A 454 2.29 5.79 -4.51
C TYR A 454 0.91 6.46 -4.40
N SER A 455 0.86 7.59 -3.70
CA SER A 455 -0.36 8.36 -3.50
C SER A 455 -0.46 9.49 -4.50
N ASP A 456 -1.64 10.10 -4.62
CA ASP A 456 -1.82 11.36 -5.32
C ASP A 456 -1.09 12.52 -4.62
N GLY A 457 -0.94 13.63 -5.35
CA GLY A 457 -0.27 14.84 -4.87
C GLY A 457 0.77 15.38 -5.84
N ILE A 458 1.43 16.46 -5.44
CA ILE A 458 2.46 17.13 -6.25
C ILE A 458 3.79 16.38 -6.14
N GLY A 459 4.41 16.08 -7.28
CA GLY A 459 5.70 15.40 -7.38
C GLY A 459 5.55 13.92 -7.76
N GLY A 460 6.49 13.09 -7.32
CA GLY A 460 6.46 11.64 -7.47
C GLY A 460 7.31 11.09 -8.62
N ASP A 461 8.36 10.37 -8.25
CA ASP A 461 9.15 9.43 -9.04
C ASP A 461 9.93 8.56 -8.02
N TYR A 462 10.95 7.82 -8.42
CA TYR A 462 11.88 7.20 -7.49
C TYR A 462 12.54 8.24 -6.58
N MET A 463 12.55 7.98 -5.27
CA MET A 463 13.30 8.79 -4.29
C MET A 463 14.37 7.92 -3.61
N PRO A 464 15.60 7.87 -4.17
CA PRO A 464 16.73 7.16 -3.58
C PRO A 464 17.30 7.89 -2.36
N ILE A 465 17.92 7.13 -1.46
CA ILE A 465 18.76 7.72 -0.40
C ILE A 465 20.11 8.21 -0.94
N THR A 466 20.74 9.16 -0.25
CA THR A 466 21.92 9.86 -0.77
C THR A 466 23.10 8.94 -1.12
N CYS A 467 23.40 7.94 -0.30
CA CYS A 467 24.54 7.04 -0.56
C CYS A 467 24.34 6.18 -1.81
N GLU A 468 23.10 5.98 -2.24
CA GLU A 468 22.78 5.12 -3.37
C GLU A 468 23.12 5.73 -4.73
N TYR A 469 23.31 7.04 -4.79
CA TYR A 469 23.75 7.73 -6.00
C TYR A 469 25.15 7.29 -6.45
N ASP A 470 26.02 6.88 -5.52
CA ASP A 470 27.37 6.39 -5.84
C ASP A 470 27.36 5.00 -6.50
N HIS A 471 26.24 4.29 -6.39
CA HIS A 471 26.09 2.94 -6.92
C HIS A 471 25.33 2.89 -8.26
N GLY A 472 24.74 4.00 -8.71
CA GLY A 472 23.98 4.08 -9.96
C GLY A 472 22.82 3.07 -10.05
N GLY A 473 22.42 2.69 -11.26
CA GLY A 473 21.32 1.75 -11.49
C GLY A 473 19.97 2.43 -11.72
N TYR A 474 18.94 1.62 -11.96
CA TYR A 474 17.67 2.07 -12.54
C TYR A 474 17.01 3.23 -11.78
N GLU A 475 16.82 3.09 -10.48
CA GLU A 475 16.13 4.11 -9.66
C GLU A 475 16.92 5.42 -9.59
N VAL A 476 18.25 5.33 -9.58
CA VAL A 476 19.16 6.49 -9.50
C VAL A 476 19.33 7.18 -10.85
N GLU A 477 19.32 6.43 -11.95
CA GLU A 477 19.40 7.00 -13.30
C GLU A 477 18.08 7.70 -13.70
N ARG A 478 16.97 7.31 -13.07
CA ARG A 478 15.63 7.86 -13.34
C ARG A 478 15.21 8.99 -12.42
N THR A 479 15.69 9.02 -11.18
CA THR A 479 15.24 10.02 -10.20
C THR A 479 15.44 11.44 -10.73
N PRO A 480 14.40 12.30 -10.67
CA PRO A 480 14.54 13.72 -10.94
C PRO A 480 15.15 14.46 -9.74
N TYR A 481 15.24 13.81 -8.58
CA TYR A 481 15.72 14.40 -7.33
C TYR A 481 17.24 14.35 -7.24
N GLY A 482 17.83 15.42 -6.68
CA GLY A 482 19.25 15.53 -6.42
C GLY A 482 19.67 14.78 -5.16
N ARG A 483 21.00 14.73 -4.92
CA ARG A 483 21.54 14.25 -3.63
C ARG A 483 20.97 15.10 -2.48
N GLU A 484 20.88 14.50 -1.29
CA GLU A 484 20.34 15.10 -0.07
C GLU A 484 18.82 15.38 -0.08
N ALA A 485 18.12 15.05 -1.18
CA ALA A 485 16.66 15.16 -1.23
C ALA A 485 15.97 14.27 -0.19
N ASP A 486 16.47 13.06 0.03
CA ASP A 486 16.01 12.13 1.07
C ASP A 486 16.14 12.74 2.46
N LYS A 487 17.29 13.31 2.80
CA LYS A 487 17.51 13.90 4.13
C LYS A 487 16.60 15.09 4.38
N ARG A 488 16.42 15.94 3.36
CA ARG A 488 15.52 17.09 3.45
C ARG A 488 14.06 16.66 3.59
N LEU A 489 13.64 15.68 2.80
CA LEU A 489 12.31 15.09 2.87
C LEU A 489 12.04 14.54 4.28
N ILE A 490 12.93 13.68 4.80
CA ILE A 490 12.80 13.11 6.15
C ILE A 490 12.69 14.23 7.18
N ALA A 491 13.64 15.16 7.23
CA ALA A 491 13.67 16.21 8.24
C ALA A 491 12.39 17.07 8.21
N GLU A 492 11.98 17.53 7.02
CA GLU A 492 10.79 18.37 6.88
C GLU A 492 9.49 17.63 7.17
N THR A 493 9.39 16.34 6.81
CA THR A 493 8.22 15.51 7.15
C THR A 493 8.16 15.22 8.64
N THR A 494 9.28 14.86 9.28
CA THR A 494 9.28 14.57 10.72
C THR A 494 8.94 15.79 11.57
N ALA A 495 9.32 17.00 11.11
CA ALA A 495 8.96 18.24 11.78
C ALA A 495 7.44 18.51 11.77
N LEU A 496 6.68 17.95 10.82
CA LEU A 496 5.23 18.11 10.78
C LEU A 496 4.52 17.38 11.92
N PHE A 497 5.16 16.38 12.54
CA PHE A 497 4.56 15.67 13.67
C PHE A 497 4.33 16.56 14.90
N GLU A 498 5.03 17.70 15.01
CA GLU A 498 4.82 18.67 16.10
C GLU A 498 3.39 19.23 16.14
N VAL A 499 2.64 19.18 15.03
CA VAL A 499 1.23 19.60 14.99
C VAL A 499 0.32 18.67 15.80
N PHE A 500 0.78 17.45 16.11
CA PHE A 500 0.01 16.41 16.81
C PHE A 500 0.48 16.13 18.25
N LYS A 501 1.47 16.89 18.73
CA LYS A 501 1.91 16.88 20.13
C LYS A 501 1.17 17.96 20.90
#